data_AF-A0A1S8CG30-F1
#
_entry.id   AF-A0A1S8CG30-F1
#
_cell.length_a   1.000
_cell.length_b   1.000
_cell.length_c   1.000
_cell.angle_alpha   90.00
_cell.angle_beta   90.00
_cell.angle_gamma   90.00
#
_symmetry.space_group_name_H-M   'P 1'
#
loop_
_entity.id
_entity.type
_entity.pdbx_description
1 polymer ?
#
loop_
_entity_poly.entity_id
_entity_poly.type
_entity_poly.pdbx_seq_one_letter_code
_entity_poly.pdbx_strand_id
1 'polypeptide(L)'
;MFFSTSTLALDKVTLSDLRIENTSNGLQAIVGEGRNTTNNVLKNVFVRFNLYQGNTAIGETIDIASNIAPGESWRLQAIINSFKGRPDGYKITDIQVQD
;
A
#
# COMPACT_ATOMS: atom_id res chain seq x y z
N MET A 1 -5.96 -22.73 -2.57
CA MET A 1 -5.77 -21.32 -2.17
C MET A 1 -5.24 -20.60 -3.40
N PHE A 2 -6.05 -19.75 -4.04
CA PHE A 2 -5.62 -18.96 -5.20
C PHE A 2 -5.03 -17.66 -4.66
N PHE A 3 -3.71 -17.50 -4.73
CA PHE A 3 -3.07 -16.21 -4.47
C PHE A 3 -3.11 -15.42 -5.77
N SER A 4 -4.01 -14.43 -5.87
CA SER A 4 -4.00 -13.49 -6.98
C SER A 4 -2.94 -12.43 -6.69
N THR A 5 -1.77 -12.54 -7.31
CA THR A 5 -0.73 -11.51 -7.26
C THR A 5 -1.10 -10.42 -8.26
N SER A 6 -1.85 -9.41 -7.80
CA SER A 6 -2.16 -8.25 -8.63
C SER A 6 -1.00 -7.26 -8.57
N THR A 7 -0.21 -7.19 -9.64
CA THR A 7 0.81 -6.13 -9.78
C THR A 7 0.15 -4.89 -10.37
N LEU A 8 0.27 -3.76 -9.67
CA LEU A 8 -0.08 -2.44 -10.20
C LEU A 8 1.22 -1.72 -10.55
N ALA A 9 1.44 -1.47 -11.84
CA ALA A 9 2.56 -0.68 -12.33
C ALA A 9 2.09 0.75 -12.62
N LEU A 10 2.65 1.72 -11.92
CA LEU A 10 2.73 3.10 -12.38
C LEU A 10 4.12 3.33 -12.97
N ASP A 11 4.29 4.32 -13.84
CA ASP A 11 5.54 4.63 -14.57
C ASP A 11 6.82 4.65 -13.70
N LYS A 12 6.70 4.82 -12.37
CA LYS A 12 7.83 4.87 -11.43
C LYS A 12 7.87 3.76 -10.38
N VAL A 13 6.74 3.13 -10.06
CA VAL A 13 6.66 2.13 -8.97
C VAL A 13 5.74 0.97 -9.33
N THR A 14 6.10 -0.23 -8.88
CA THR A 14 5.22 -1.39 -8.90
C THR A 14 4.83 -1.78 -7.49
N LEU A 15 3.56 -2.08 -7.27
CA LEU A 15 3.05 -2.66 -6.02
C LEU A 15 2.60 -4.10 -6.27
N SER A 16 2.94 -5.01 -5.36
CA SER A 16 2.56 -6.43 -5.42
C SER A 16 2.16 -6.97 -4.05
N ASP A 17 1.47 -8.12 -4.06
CA ASP A 17 1.08 -8.90 -2.88
C ASP A 17 0.29 -8.12 -1.82
N LEU A 18 -0.46 -7.11 -2.28
CA LEU A 18 -1.30 -6.27 -1.43
C LEU A 18 -2.43 -7.07 -0.77
N ARG A 19 -2.55 -6.95 0.55
CA ARG A 19 -3.58 -7.64 1.33
C ARG A 19 -3.74 -7.01 2.72
N ILE A 20 -4.90 -7.22 3.33
CA ILE A 20 -5.13 -6.85 4.73
C ILE A 20 -4.57 -7.97 5.62
N GLU A 21 -3.70 -7.62 6.57
CA GLU A 21 -3.15 -8.54 7.57
C GLU A 21 -3.14 -7.93 8.97
N ASN A 22 -3.11 -8.82 9.97
CA ASN A 22 -2.77 -8.42 11.33
C ASN A 22 -1.24 -8.35 11.46
N THR A 23 -0.74 -7.19 11.87
CA THR A 23 0.68 -6.98 12.16
C THR A 23 1.04 -7.63 13.50
N SER A 24 2.34 -7.81 13.76
CA SER A 24 2.84 -8.47 14.98
C SER A 24 2.43 -7.78 16.28
N ASN A 25 2.12 -6.49 16.23
CA ASN A 25 1.62 -5.69 17.35
C ASN A 25 0.09 -5.68 17.47
N GLY A 26 -0.62 -6.52 16.70
CA GLY A 26 -2.08 -6.69 16.78
C GLY A 26 -2.92 -5.61 16.07
N LEU A 27 -2.29 -4.72 15.30
CA LEU A 27 -3.00 -3.78 14.44
C LEU A 27 -3.35 -4.44 13.10
N GLN A 28 -4.38 -3.94 12.42
CA GLN A 28 -4.59 -4.29 11.01
C GLN A 28 -3.81 -3.31 10.13
N ALA A 29 -3.29 -3.81 9.02
CA ALA A 29 -2.67 -2.98 8.00
C ALA A 29 -2.95 -3.56 6.61
N ILE A 30 -2.93 -2.69 5.59
CA ILE A 30 -2.68 -3.14 4.22
C ILE A 30 -1.17 -3.31 4.11
N VAL A 31 -0.73 -4.52 3.77
CA VAL A 31 0.68 -4.87 3.59
C VAL A 31 0.92 -5.32 2.17
N GLY A 32 2.16 -5.18 1.71
CA GLY A 32 2.64 -5.71 0.43
C GLY A 32 4.07 -5.31 0.17
N GLU A 33 4.47 -5.39 -1.09
CA GLU A 33 5.79 -4.96 -1.56
C GLU A 33 5.64 -3.84 -2.58
N GLY A 34 6.43 -2.78 -2.40
CA GLY A 34 6.61 -1.75 -3.41
C GLY A 34 8.02 -1.81 -3.97
N ARG A 35 8.19 -1.44 -5.25
CA ARG A 35 9.51 -1.40 -5.88
C ARG A 35 9.68 -0.15 -6.73
N ASN A 36 10.83 0.52 -6.59
CA ASN A 36 11.25 1.59 -7.47
C ASN A 36 11.72 0.99 -8.80
N THR A 37 11.02 1.32 -9.89
CA THR A 37 11.35 0.84 -11.24
C THR A 37 12.15 1.83 -12.06
N THR A 38 12.48 2.99 -11.47
CA THR A 38 13.25 4.05 -12.11
C THR A 38 14.76 3.87 -11.90
N ASN A 39 15.53 4.70 -12.60
CA ASN A 39 16.99 4.81 -12.43
C ASN A 39 17.41 5.92 -11.44
N ASN A 40 16.46 6.55 -10.73
CA ASN A 40 16.71 7.63 -9.77
C ASN A 40 16.22 7.24 -8.36
N VAL A 41 16.72 7.93 -7.34
CA VAL A 41 16.19 7.79 -5.97
C VAL A 41 14.80 8.42 -5.92
N LEU A 42 13.81 7.70 -5.37
CA LEU A 42 12.52 8.28 -5.02
C LEU A 42 12.61 8.86 -3.62
N LYS A 43 12.55 10.19 -3.51
CA LYS A 43 12.60 10.90 -2.22
C LYS A 43 11.41 10.53 -1.34
N ASN A 44 10.22 10.51 -1.91
CA ASN A 44 9.00 10.09 -1.22
C ASN A 44 8.07 9.32 -2.17
N VAL A 45 7.44 8.27 -1.64
CA VAL A 45 6.34 7.53 -2.27
C VAL A 45 5.18 7.52 -1.28
N PHE A 46 4.02 7.97 -1.74
CA PHE A 46 2.77 7.97 -0.98
C PHE A 46 1.78 7.03 -1.66
N VAL A 47 1.32 6.00 -0.96
CA VAL A 47 0.30 5.07 -1.48
C VAL A 47 -0.96 5.22 -0.64
N ARG A 48 -2.01 5.81 -1.22
CA ARG A 48 -3.28 6.06 -0.53
C ARG A 48 -4.29 4.99 -0.85
N PHE A 49 -5.04 4.60 0.18
CA PHE A 49 -6.08 3.59 0.10
C PHE A 49 -7.39 4.11 0.68
N ASN A 50 -8.50 3.88 -0.02
CA ASN A 50 -9.82 3.88 0.59
C ASN A 50 -10.13 2.50 1.16
N LEU A 51 -10.73 2.49 2.35
CA LEU A 51 -11.12 1.30 3.09
C LEU A 51 -12.63 1.07 2.95
N TYR A 52 -13.02 -0.18 2.74
CA TYR A 52 -14.41 -0.56 2.52
C TYR A 52 -14.86 -1.64 3.50
N GLN A 53 -16.14 -1.58 3.86
CA GLN A 53 -16.88 -2.68 4.47
C GLN A 53 -18.06 -3.00 3.54
N GLY A 54 -17.99 -4.13 2.85
CA GLY A 54 -18.82 -4.40 1.69
C GLY A 54 -18.68 -3.31 0.64
N ASN A 55 -19.79 -2.65 0.29
CA ASN A 55 -19.80 -1.58 -0.73
C ASN A 55 -19.67 -0.16 -0.14
N THR A 56 -19.53 -0.03 1.18
CA THR A 56 -19.48 1.27 1.86
C THR A 56 -18.03 1.66 2.14
N ALA A 57 -17.63 2.88 1.74
CA ALA A 57 -16.35 3.44 2.14
C ALA A 57 -16.43 3.85 3.63
N ILE A 58 -15.55 3.28 4.46
CA ILE A 58 -15.54 3.50 5.91
C ILE A 58 -14.33 4.32 6.39
N GLY A 59 -13.36 4.57 5.51
CA GLY A 59 -12.19 5.38 5.84
C GLY A 59 -11.10 5.34 4.79
N GLU A 60 -9.92 5.78 5.19
CA GLU A 60 -8.73 5.81 4.35
C GLU A 60 -7.48 5.48 5.18
N THR A 61 -6.40 5.08 4.51
CA THR A 61 -5.06 4.92 5.09
C THR A 61 -3.98 5.20 4.05
N ILE A 62 -2.73 5.34 4.49
CA ILE A 62 -1.60 5.68 3.65
C ILE A 62 -0.33 4.94 4.10
N ASP A 63 0.44 4.45 3.13
CA ASP A 63 1.84 4.07 3.30
C ASP A 63 2.75 5.20 2.80
N ILE A 64 3.82 5.46 3.52
CA ILE A 64 4.82 6.47 3.17
C ILE A 64 6.19 5.82 3.23
N ALA A 65 6.87 5.81 2.09
CA ALA A 65 8.24 5.34 1.96
C ALA A 65 9.14 6.46 1.44
N SER A 66 10.39 6.52 1.88
CA SER A 66 11.31 7.60 1.51
C SER A 66 12.70 7.07 1.21
N ASN A 67 13.41 7.83 0.37
CA ASN A 67 14.78 7.54 -0.04
C ASN A 67 14.96 6.12 -0.62
N ILE A 68 14.09 5.73 -1.55
CA ILE A 68 14.12 4.40 -2.18
C ILE A 68 15.06 4.42 -3.38
N ALA A 69 16.15 3.67 -3.30
CA ALA A 69 17.17 3.62 -4.35
C ALA A 69 16.64 2.98 -5.65
N PRO A 70 17.31 3.21 -6.80
CA PRO A 70 16.96 2.56 -8.06
C PRO A 70 16.87 1.03 -7.91
N GLY A 71 15.75 0.44 -8.32
CA GLY A 71 15.52 -1.00 -8.24
C GLY A 71 15.23 -1.57 -6.85
N GLU A 72 15.36 -0.76 -5.79
CA GLU A 72 15.11 -1.15 -4.40
C GLU A 72 13.61 -1.38 -4.16
N SER A 73 13.33 -2.35 -3.29
CA SER A 73 11.98 -2.67 -2.85
C SER A 73 11.80 -2.30 -1.39
N TRP A 74 10.60 -1.89 -1.02
CA TRP A 74 10.21 -1.58 0.35
C TRP A 74 9.00 -2.40 0.76
N ARG A 75 8.90 -2.63 2.07
CA ARG A 75 7.70 -3.23 2.65
C ARG A 75 6.64 -2.15 2.82
N LEU A 76 5.55 -2.27 2.07
CA LEU A 76 4.38 -1.41 2.24
C LEU A 76 3.64 -1.80 3.52
N GLN A 77 3.30 -0.81 4.35
CA GLN A 77 2.53 -1.02 5.58
C GLN A 77 1.67 0.21 5.92
N ALA A 78 0.45 0.23 5.37
CA ALA A 78 -0.55 1.26 5.68
C ALA A 78 -1.43 0.81 6.86
N ILE A 79 -1.21 1.39 8.05
CA ILE A 79 -1.94 1.02 9.27
C ILE A 79 -3.41 1.42 9.18
N ILE A 80 -4.31 0.47 9.43
CA ILE A 80 -5.75 0.69 9.46
C ILE A 80 -6.16 1.17 10.85
N ASN A 81 -6.83 2.33 10.90
CA ASN A 81 -7.47 2.80 12.11
C ASN A 81 -8.81 2.07 12.32
N SER A 82 -8.81 1.09 13.23
CA SER A 82 -9.97 0.25 13.54
C SER A 82 -11.13 0.96 14.26
N PHE A 83 -10.97 2.23 14.69
CA PHE A 83 -12.06 2.98 15.32
C PHE A 83 -13.21 3.27 14.35
N LYS A 84 -12.96 3.22 13.03
CA LYS A 84 -13.99 3.43 11.99
C LYS A 84 -14.66 2.14 11.51
N GLY A 85 -14.34 1.00 12.14
CA GLY A 85 -14.83 -0.33 11.75
C GLY A 85 -13.70 -1.25 11.29
N ARG A 86 -14.07 -2.48 10.89
CA ARG A 86 -13.14 -3.48 10.35
C ARG A 86 -13.37 -3.61 8.85
N PRO A 87 -12.45 -3.08 8.01
CA PRO A 87 -12.60 -3.21 6.56
C PRO A 87 -12.43 -4.65 6.11
N ASP A 88 -13.18 -5.04 5.09
CA ASP A 88 -13.04 -6.30 4.35
C ASP A 88 -12.48 -6.10 2.93
N GLY A 89 -12.34 -4.84 2.50
CA GLY A 89 -11.80 -4.49 1.20
C GLY A 89 -11.06 -3.15 1.22
N TYR A 90 -10.27 -2.93 0.17
CA TYR A 90 -9.56 -1.68 -0.07
C TYR A 90 -9.49 -1.39 -1.56
N LYS A 91 -9.25 -0.12 -1.90
CA LYS A 91 -8.86 0.31 -3.24
C LYS A 91 -7.72 1.30 -3.13
N ILE A 92 -6.71 1.15 -3.98
CA ILE A 92 -5.73 2.21 -4.19
C ILE A 92 -6.44 3.37 -4.86
N THR A 93 -6.32 4.56 -4.29
CA THR A 93 -6.94 5.77 -4.81
C THR A 93 -5.93 6.71 -5.43
N ASP A 94 -4.68 6.67 -4.96
CA ASP A 94 -3.63 7.56 -5.44
C ASP A 94 -2.25 6.99 -5.13
N ILE A 95 -1.31 7.23 -6.03
CA ILE A 95 0.12 6.94 -5.84
C ILE A 95 0.89 8.19 -6.26
N GLN A 96 1.48 8.89 -5.30
CA GLN A 96 2.31 10.07 -5.55
C GLN A 96 3.77 9.72 -5.34
N VAL A 97 4.59 10.08 -6.33
CA VAL A 97 6.03 9.86 -6.30
C VAL A 97 6.73 11.19 -6.45
N GLN A 98 7.63 11.48 -5.51
CA GLN A 98 8.56 12.60 -5.57
C GLN A 98 9.98 12.05 -5.72
N ASP A 99 10.66 12.46 -6.77
CA ASP A 99 12.05 12.13 -7.14
C ASP A 99 13.01 13.32 -6.96
#